data_AF-A0AAW2W3G2-F1
#
_entry.id   AF-A0AAW2W3G2-F1
#
_cell.length_a   1.000
_cell.length_b   1.000
_cell.length_c   1.000
_cell.angle_alpha   90.00
_cell.angle_beta   90.00
_cell.angle_gamma   90.00
#
_symmetry.space_group_name_H-M   'P 1'
#
loop_
_entity.id
_entity.type
_entity.pdbx_description
1 polymer ?
#
loop_
_entity_poly.entity_id
_entity_poly.type
_entity_poly.pdbx_seq_one_letter_code
_entity_poly.pdbx_strand_id
1 'polypeptide(L)'
;MDLRKLMLPFTALNLKEKRRNNLKDFLNVAGPMGVTHFLILSKTETAPYLRVARTPQGPTLTFKIHEYSLAADIAQSQLRPRCPKDLFNNPPLIVLSGFGTGEQHLKLTTIMFQNIFPAIDINTVKLSSCQRIVLLNYNKDTKLIDFRHYSIRLQPVGVSRRIRKFVQNHQVPDLRNLQDVSDFVTKAGYGSESEVDDEAATVSLPMDLGRVNRTSNKSAVKLQEVGPRMTLQLIKVEEGLCSGGVIFSEFGNVSSGNKKTNEEEQQKDEEEDEQEDNEDD
;
A
#
# COMPACT_ATOMS: atom_id res chain seq x y z
N MET A 1 6.29 10.19 4.24
CA MET A 1 6.25 10.48 2.78
C MET A 1 5.88 9.26 1.95
N ASP A 2 6.45 8.08 2.22
CA ASP A 2 6.22 6.88 1.40
C ASP A 2 4.75 6.40 1.38
N LEU A 3 4.07 6.44 2.54
CA LEU A 3 2.65 6.11 2.61
C LEU A 3 1.77 7.04 1.75
N ARG A 4 2.13 8.34 1.68
CA ARG A 4 1.44 9.29 0.80
C ARG A 4 1.63 8.94 -0.67
N LYS A 5 2.85 8.55 -1.07
CA LYS A 5 3.16 8.11 -2.44
C LYS A 5 2.40 6.85 -2.82
N LEU A 6 2.29 5.89 -1.89
CA LEU A 6 1.54 4.65 -2.10
C LEU A 6 0.08 4.93 -2.46
N MET A 7 -0.53 5.89 -1.77
CA MET A 7 -1.95 6.21 -1.88
C MET A 7 -2.30 7.21 -3.00
N LEU A 8 -1.34 7.64 -3.81
CA LEU A 8 -1.61 8.49 -4.97
C LEU A 8 -2.55 7.79 -5.98
N PRO A 9 -3.35 8.53 -6.76
CA PRO A 9 -3.42 10.00 -6.87
C PRO A 9 -4.36 10.68 -5.85
N PHE A 10 -5.19 9.92 -5.14
CA PHE A 10 -6.28 10.46 -4.29
C PHE A 10 -5.80 10.92 -2.90
N THR A 11 -4.55 11.35 -2.79
CA THR A 11 -3.97 11.87 -1.55
C THR A 11 -3.64 13.35 -1.63
N ALA A 12 -3.91 14.05 -0.52
CA ALA A 12 -3.53 15.44 -0.34
C ALA A 12 -2.01 15.56 -0.13
N LEU A 13 -1.24 15.57 -1.23
CA LEU A 13 0.22 15.72 -1.21
C LEU A 13 0.68 17.03 -0.57
N ASN A 14 -0.06 18.10 -0.80
CA ASN A 14 0.28 19.46 -0.39
C ASN A 14 -0.02 19.74 1.09
N LEU A 15 -0.74 18.84 1.77
CA LEU A 15 -1.05 18.99 3.19
C LEU A 15 0.24 18.84 4.01
N LYS A 16 0.70 19.94 4.61
CA LYS A 16 1.88 19.94 5.50
C LYS A 16 1.40 19.83 6.94
N GLU A 17 1.69 18.71 7.57
CA GLU A 17 1.43 18.49 8.99
C GLU A 17 2.41 19.33 9.81
N LYS A 18 1.89 20.16 10.71
CA LYS A 18 2.68 20.86 11.74
C LYS A 18 2.39 20.19 13.08
N ARG A 19 3.37 20.20 14.00
CA ARG A 19 3.20 19.62 15.35
C ARG A 19 2.09 20.26 16.18
N ARG A 20 1.68 21.49 15.84
CA ARG A 20 0.59 22.22 16.52
C ARG A 20 -0.81 21.81 16.07
N ASN A 21 -0.94 21.08 14.97
CA ASN A 21 -2.26 20.76 14.42
C ASN A 21 -2.87 19.60 15.19
N ASN A 22 -4.12 19.78 15.62
CA ASN A 22 -4.88 18.74 16.28
C ASN A 22 -5.70 17.92 15.29
N LEU A 23 -6.12 16.71 15.70
CA LEU A 23 -6.97 15.85 14.86
C LEU A 23 -8.31 16.54 14.52
N LYS A 24 -8.85 17.35 15.45
CA LYS A 24 -10.08 18.13 15.26
C LYS A 24 -9.95 19.10 14.07
N ASP A 25 -8.80 19.76 13.92
CA ASP A 25 -8.54 20.68 12.81
C ASP A 25 -8.57 19.96 11.46
N PHE A 26 -7.98 18.76 11.40
CA PHE A 26 -8.00 17.94 10.20
C PHE A 26 -9.40 17.43 9.86
N LEU A 27 -10.22 17.11 10.86
CA LEU A 27 -11.61 16.71 10.64
C LEU A 27 -12.45 17.85 10.05
N ASN A 28 -12.28 19.07 10.57
CA ASN A 28 -12.97 20.26 10.06
C ASN A 28 -12.61 20.55 8.60
N VAL A 29 -11.35 20.33 8.21
CA VAL A 29 -10.87 20.52 6.83
C VAL A 29 -11.27 19.33 5.92
N ALA A 30 -11.38 18.12 6.47
CA ALA A 30 -11.70 16.93 5.69
C ALA A 30 -13.08 16.96 5.04
N GLY A 31 -14.08 17.55 5.72
CA GLY A 31 -15.44 17.71 5.21
C GLY A 31 -15.49 18.40 3.84
N PRO A 32 -15.08 19.67 3.71
CA PRO A 32 -15.11 20.39 2.43
C PRO A 32 -14.15 19.82 1.38
N MET A 33 -13.07 19.15 1.80
CA MET A 33 -12.13 18.51 0.87
C MET A 33 -12.58 17.12 0.39
N GLY A 34 -13.70 16.58 0.92
CA GLY A 34 -14.20 15.25 0.57
C GLY A 34 -13.25 14.12 0.98
N VAL A 35 -12.42 14.31 2.01
CA VAL A 35 -11.50 13.28 2.50
C VAL A 35 -12.30 12.24 3.27
N THR A 36 -12.19 10.98 2.86
CA THR A 36 -12.97 9.85 3.41
C THR A 36 -12.21 9.01 4.44
N HIS A 37 -10.89 8.94 4.33
CA HIS A 37 -10.05 8.09 5.18
C HIS A 37 -8.84 8.87 5.69
N PHE A 38 -8.54 8.70 6.98
CA PHE A 38 -7.30 9.14 7.59
C PHE A 38 -6.38 7.97 7.88
N LEU A 39 -5.10 8.14 7.57
CA LEU A 39 -4.03 7.25 7.98
C LEU A 39 -3.14 8.04 8.94
N ILE A 40 -3.22 7.70 10.23
CA ILE A 40 -2.54 8.42 11.31
C ILE A 40 -1.43 7.52 11.83
N LEU A 41 -0.19 8.00 11.74
CA LEU A 41 0.97 7.35 12.34
C LEU A 41 1.22 7.96 13.71
N SER A 42 1.29 7.12 14.73
CA SER A 42 1.53 7.51 16.12
C SER A 42 2.73 6.72 16.63
N LYS A 43 3.67 7.37 17.32
CA LYS A 43 4.78 6.68 17.97
C LYS A 43 4.66 6.88 19.48
N THR A 44 4.46 5.80 20.22
CA THR A 44 4.60 5.79 21.68
C THR A 44 5.98 5.29 22.07
N GLU A 45 6.29 5.29 23.36
CA GLU A 45 7.53 4.72 23.91
C GLU A 45 7.64 3.21 23.66
N THR A 46 6.50 2.52 23.61
CA THR A 46 6.43 1.06 23.46
C THR A 46 6.51 0.60 22.01
N ALA A 47 5.78 1.26 21.09
CA ALA A 47 5.75 0.87 19.69
C ALA A 47 5.21 1.97 18.76
N PRO A 48 5.53 1.89 17.46
CA PRO A 48 4.81 2.63 16.42
C PRO A 48 3.45 1.98 16.12
N TYR A 49 2.43 2.82 15.96
CA TYR A 49 1.07 2.43 15.62
C TYR A 49 0.60 3.14 14.34
N LEU A 50 -0.15 2.41 13.53
CA LEU A 50 -0.89 2.93 12.38
C LEU A 50 -2.39 2.86 12.69
N ARG A 51 -3.03 4.02 12.78
CA ARG A 51 -4.48 4.16 12.91
C ARG A 51 -5.08 4.47 11.55
N VAL A 52 -6.07 3.67 11.14
CA VAL A 52 -6.83 3.88 9.92
C VAL A 52 -8.27 4.20 10.31
N ALA A 53 -8.73 5.38 9.93
CA ALA A 53 -9.98 5.94 10.39
C ALA A 53 -10.85 6.37 9.21
N ARG A 54 -12.15 6.12 9.28
CA ARG A 54 -13.13 6.62 8.30
C ARG A 54 -13.84 7.85 8.83
N THR A 55 -13.90 8.91 8.02
CA THR A 55 -14.69 10.11 8.31
C THR A 55 -16.12 9.98 7.74
N PRO A 56 -17.14 10.61 8.33
CA PRO A 56 -17.15 11.38 9.58
C PRO A 56 -17.45 10.57 10.85
N GLN A 57 -18.08 9.38 10.76
CA GLN A 57 -18.59 8.63 11.93
C GLN A 57 -17.72 7.45 12.38
N GLY A 58 -16.51 7.24 11.87
CA GLY A 58 -15.74 6.01 12.14
C GLY A 58 -16.24 4.81 11.33
N PRO A 59 -15.64 3.61 11.42
CA PRO A 59 -14.81 3.09 12.51
C PRO A 59 -13.31 3.43 12.41
N THR A 60 -12.57 3.20 13.50
CA THR A 60 -11.10 3.29 13.54
C THR A 60 -10.43 1.97 13.89
N LEU A 61 -9.51 1.54 13.03
CA LEU A 61 -8.64 0.39 13.24
C LEU A 61 -7.28 0.86 13.71
N THR A 62 -6.76 0.25 14.77
CA THR A 62 -5.40 0.51 15.24
C THR A 62 -4.54 -0.72 15.05
N PHE A 63 -3.48 -0.56 14.26
CA PHE A 63 -2.48 -1.57 14.00
C PHE A 63 -1.18 -1.24 14.74
N LYS A 64 -0.58 -2.23 15.39
CA LYS A 64 0.83 -2.18 15.80
C LYS A 64 1.71 -2.42 14.59
N ILE A 65 2.75 -1.63 14.41
CA ILE A 65 3.80 -1.91 13.44
C ILE A 65 4.91 -2.66 14.19
N HIS A 66 5.21 -3.89 13.78
CA HIS A 66 6.33 -4.66 14.34
C HIS A 66 7.62 -4.36 13.60
N GLU A 67 7.60 -4.56 12.28
CA GLU A 67 8.73 -4.31 11.40
C GLU A 67 8.30 -3.37 10.28
N TYR A 68 9.20 -2.47 9.90
CA TYR A 68 9.01 -1.60 8.76
C TYR A 68 10.31 -1.44 7.99
N SER A 69 10.19 -1.20 6.68
CA SER A 69 11.32 -0.83 5.83
C SER A 69 10.91 0.31 4.90
N LEU A 70 11.80 1.29 4.74
CA LEU A 70 11.54 2.44 3.89
C LEU A 70 11.63 2.05 2.41
N ALA A 71 10.94 2.80 1.55
CA ALA A 71 11.04 2.58 0.11
C ALA A 71 12.47 2.78 -0.42
N ALA A 72 13.24 3.66 0.23
CA ALA A 72 14.65 3.90 -0.11
C ALA A 72 15.53 2.66 0.13
N ASP A 73 15.37 2.01 1.29
CA ASP A 73 16.17 0.83 1.66
C ASP A 73 15.85 -0.36 0.75
N ILE A 74 14.58 -0.53 0.41
CA ILE A 74 14.13 -1.56 -0.54
C ILE A 74 14.71 -1.31 -1.93
N ALA A 75 14.74 -0.06 -2.38
CA ALA A 75 15.34 0.29 -3.65
C ALA A 75 16.85 0.01 -3.68
N GLN A 76 17.56 0.25 -2.57
CA GLN A 76 19.00 -0.05 -2.46
C GLN A 76 19.30 -1.55 -2.41
N SER A 77 18.42 -2.34 -1.79
CA SER A 77 18.56 -3.80 -1.72
C SER A 77 18.38 -4.49 -3.09
N GLN A 78 17.69 -3.83 -4.03
CA GLN A 78 17.46 -4.39 -5.37
C GLN A 78 18.64 -4.16 -6.31
N LEU A 79 18.96 -5.18 -7.12
CA LEU A 79 20.00 -5.09 -8.15
C LEU A 79 19.67 -4.04 -9.23
N ARG A 80 18.38 -3.84 -9.53
CA ARG A 80 17.88 -2.92 -10.57
C ARG A 80 16.59 -2.23 -10.12
N PRO A 81 16.67 -1.25 -9.20
CA PRO A 81 15.50 -0.50 -8.78
C PRO A 81 14.99 0.37 -9.93
N ARG A 82 13.69 0.31 -10.21
CA ARG A 82 13.07 1.15 -11.22
C ARG A 82 11.67 1.56 -10.79
N CYS A 83 11.57 2.81 -10.33
CA CYS A 83 10.33 3.49 -9.96
C CYS A 83 10.07 4.66 -10.92
N PRO A 84 9.45 4.43 -12.09
CA PRO A 84 9.08 5.55 -12.97
C PRO A 84 8.05 6.43 -12.26
N LYS A 85 8.14 7.75 -12.43
CA LYS A 85 7.26 8.70 -11.74
C LYS A 85 5.80 8.57 -12.18
N ASP A 86 5.57 8.16 -13.41
CA ASP A 86 4.23 7.99 -14.00
C ASP A 86 3.41 6.88 -13.31
N LEU A 87 4.07 5.96 -12.61
CA LEU A 87 3.39 4.87 -11.90
C LEU A 87 2.41 5.39 -10.85
N PHE A 88 2.70 6.55 -10.25
CA PHE A 88 1.92 7.12 -9.16
C PHE A 88 0.66 7.87 -9.64
N ASN A 89 0.50 8.09 -10.94
CA ASN A 89 -0.69 8.76 -11.48
C ASN A 89 -1.92 7.86 -11.44
N ASN A 90 -1.73 6.54 -11.53
CA ASN A 90 -2.82 5.57 -11.52
C ASN A 90 -3.00 4.97 -10.12
N PRO A 91 -4.23 4.73 -9.64
CA PRO A 91 -4.45 4.11 -8.34
C PRO A 91 -3.91 2.67 -8.28
N PRO A 92 -3.46 2.19 -7.11
CA PRO A 92 -3.03 0.81 -6.96
C PRO A 92 -4.22 -0.16 -6.85
N LEU A 93 -4.00 -1.39 -7.30
CA LEU A 93 -4.90 -2.52 -7.10
C LEU A 93 -4.68 -3.12 -5.71
N ILE A 94 -5.74 -3.52 -5.03
CA ILE A 94 -5.62 -4.21 -3.74
C ILE A 94 -5.81 -5.72 -3.93
N VAL A 95 -4.90 -6.51 -3.36
CA VAL A 95 -5.01 -7.97 -3.28
C VAL A 95 -5.03 -8.34 -1.81
N LEU A 96 -6.13 -8.95 -1.38
CA LEU A 96 -6.33 -9.42 -0.01
C LEU A 96 -6.18 -10.94 0.02
N SER A 97 -5.12 -11.44 0.64
CA SER A 97 -4.85 -12.86 0.83
C SER A 97 -5.07 -13.27 2.28
N GLY A 98 -5.75 -14.39 2.52
CA GLY A 98 -5.94 -14.95 3.87
C GLY A 98 -7.08 -14.33 4.69
N PHE A 99 -7.77 -13.30 4.20
CA PHE A 99 -8.85 -12.62 4.94
C PHE A 99 -10.22 -13.31 4.88
N GLY A 100 -10.43 -14.27 3.97
CA GLY A 100 -11.75 -14.83 3.65
C GLY A 100 -12.37 -15.75 4.71
N THR A 101 -11.66 -16.10 5.79
CA THR A 101 -12.10 -17.07 6.81
C THR A 101 -12.06 -16.50 8.23
N GLY A 102 -11.98 -15.18 8.35
CA GLY A 102 -11.77 -14.49 9.63
C GLY A 102 -13.03 -14.07 10.37
N GLU A 103 -12.88 -13.95 11.69
CA GLU A 103 -13.78 -13.32 12.64
C GLU A 103 -14.32 -11.95 12.15
N GLN A 104 -15.40 -11.45 12.78
CA GLN A 104 -16.09 -10.23 12.35
C GLN A 104 -15.16 -9.01 12.21
N HIS A 105 -14.11 -8.92 13.04
CA HIS A 105 -13.11 -7.86 12.99
C HIS A 105 -12.22 -7.89 11.71
N LEU A 106 -11.95 -9.08 11.15
CA LEU A 106 -11.19 -9.23 9.90
C LEU A 106 -12.03 -8.88 8.68
N LYS A 107 -13.33 -9.19 8.71
CA LYS A 107 -14.28 -8.75 7.68
C LYS A 107 -14.38 -7.23 7.64
N LEU A 108 -14.48 -6.58 8.80
CA LEU A 108 -14.48 -5.12 8.90
C LEU A 108 -13.17 -4.52 8.35
N THR A 109 -12.04 -5.12 8.70
CA THR A 109 -10.71 -4.71 8.19
C THR A 109 -10.64 -4.80 6.67
N THR A 110 -11.15 -5.91 6.10
CA THR A 110 -11.24 -6.12 4.64
C THR A 110 -12.09 -5.03 3.98
N ILE A 111 -13.28 -4.75 4.51
CA ILE A 111 -14.19 -3.72 3.99
C ILE A 111 -13.55 -2.34 4.07
N MET A 112 -12.84 -2.02 5.16
CA MET A 112 -12.14 -0.75 5.28
C MET A 112 -11.05 -0.62 4.21
N PHE A 113 -10.18 -1.62 4.06
CA PHE A 113 -9.13 -1.59 3.04
C PHE A 113 -9.67 -1.60 1.61
N GLN A 114 -10.79 -2.27 1.35
CA GLN A 114 -11.47 -2.21 0.05
C GLN A 114 -11.98 -0.80 -0.25
N ASN A 115 -12.57 -0.10 0.73
CA ASN A 115 -13.13 1.24 0.54
C ASN A 115 -12.07 2.35 0.48
N ILE A 116 -10.85 2.07 0.94
CA ILE A 116 -9.72 3.02 0.83
C ILE A 116 -9.32 3.22 -0.63
N PHE A 117 -9.44 2.17 -1.45
CA PHE A 117 -9.12 2.22 -2.88
C PHE A 117 -10.41 2.32 -3.71
N PRO A 118 -10.38 2.95 -4.89
CA PRO A 118 -11.56 2.99 -5.75
C PRO A 118 -11.97 1.57 -6.14
N ALA A 119 -13.28 1.31 -6.14
CA ALA A 119 -13.83 0.06 -6.64
C ALA A 119 -13.46 -0.12 -8.13
N ILE A 120 -13.14 -1.36 -8.50
CA ILE A 120 -12.60 -1.69 -9.81
C ILE A 120 -13.59 -2.61 -10.51
N ASP A 121 -14.18 -2.09 -11.58
CA ASP A 121 -15.05 -2.87 -12.45
C ASP A 121 -14.23 -3.55 -13.54
N ILE A 122 -14.26 -4.88 -13.56
CA ILE A 122 -13.46 -5.71 -14.48
C ILE A 122 -13.73 -5.36 -15.95
N ASN A 123 -14.94 -4.89 -16.27
CA ASN A 123 -15.36 -4.62 -17.64
C ASN A 123 -14.95 -3.23 -18.17
N THR A 124 -14.72 -2.25 -17.29
CA THR A 124 -14.50 -0.86 -17.70
C THR A 124 -13.05 -0.41 -17.51
N VAL A 125 -12.26 -1.17 -16.75
CA VAL A 125 -10.92 -0.76 -16.32
C VAL A 125 -9.89 -0.99 -17.41
N LYS A 126 -9.10 0.05 -17.68
CA LYS A 126 -7.99 0.00 -18.64
C LYS A 126 -6.80 -0.74 -18.00
N LEU A 127 -6.28 -1.76 -18.69
CA LEU A 127 -5.08 -2.47 -18.21
C LEU A 127 -3.85 -1.55 -18.15
N SER A 128 -3.80 -0.48 -18.94
CA SER A 128 -2.71 0.50 -18.90
C SER A 128 -2.61 1.27 -17.59
N SER A 129 -3.73 1.47 -16.88
CA SER A 129 -3.73 2.08 -15.54
C SER A 129 -3.33 1.10 -14.43
N CYS A 130 -3.48 -0.21 -14.66
CA CYS A 130 -3.16 -1.25 -13.68
C CYS A 130 -1.64 -1.50 -13.63
N GLN A 131 -0.91 -0.63 -12.95
CA GLN A 131 0.55 -0.71 -12.86
C GLN A 131 1.07 -1.00 -11.44
N ARG A 132 0.23 -0.86 -10.42
CA ARG A 132 0.61 -0.98 -9.00
C ARG A 132 -0.33 -1.93 -8.28
N ILE A 133 0.22 -2.73 -7.36
CA ILE A 133 -0.50 -3.66 -6.50
C ILE A 133 -0.07 -3.45 -5.06
N VAL A 134 -1.03 -3.29 -4.17
CA VAL A 134 -0.86 -3.42 -2.73
C VAL A 134 -1.35 -4.81 -2.33
N LEU A 135 -0.43 -5.63 -1.85
CA LEU A 135 -0.71 -6.95 -1.32
C LEU A 135 -0.80 -6.85 0.21
N LEU A 136 -1.92 -7.31 0.73
CA LEU A 136 -2.12 -7.56 2.14
C LEU A 136 -2.25 -9.07 2.33
N ASN A 137 -1.33 -9.66 3.07
CA ASN A 137 -1.37 -11.09 3.38
C ASN A 137 -1.56 -11.29 4.87
N TYR A 138 -2.68 -11.91 5.25
CA TYR A 138 -2.97 -12.25 6.64
C TYR A 138 -2.57 -13.68 6.93
N ASN A 139 -1.68 -13.87 7.91
CA ASN A 139 -1.36 -15.18 8.44
C ASN A 139 -2.17 -15.45 9.71
N LYS A 140 -2.93 -16.55 9.72
CA LYS A 140 -3.82 -16.93 10.82
C LYS A 140 -3.06 -17.32 12.09
N ASP A 141 -1.89 -17.93 11.93
CA ASP A 141 -1.14 -18.50 13.05
C ASP A 141 -0.43 -17.41 13.85
N THR A 142 0.16 -16.44 13.15
CA THR A 142 0.88 -15.33 13.76
C THR A 142 0.00 -14.11 14.02
N LYS A 143 -1.21 -14.06 13.45
CA LYS A 143 -2.12 -12.88 13.44
C LYS A 143 -1.49 -11.62 12.86
N LEU A 144 -0.44 -11.79 12.05
CA LEU A 144 0.27 -10.69 11.39
C LEU A 144 -0.29 -10.48 9.97
N ILE A 145 -0.36 -9.21 9.60
CA ILE A 145 -0.71 -8.72 8.27
C ILE A 145 0.56 -8.18 7.63
N ASP A 146 1.02 -8.86 6.59
CA ASP A 146 2.10 -8.36 5.75
C ASP A 146 1.54 -7.36 4.74
N PHE A 147 2.03 -6.12 4.81
CA PHE A 147 1.75 -5.06 3.86
C PHE A 147 2.92 -4.90 2.89
N ARG A 148 2.67 -5.18 1.61
CA ARG A 148 3.69 -5.09 0.56
C ARG A 148 3.16 -4.36 -0.67
N HIS A 149 4.03 -3.56 -1.30
CA HIS A 149 3.67 -2.77 -2.47
C HIS A 149 4.57 -3.13 -3.66
N TYR A 150 3.94 -3.66 -4.70
CA TYR A 150 4.57 -4.11 -5.93
C TYR A 150 4.14 -3.27 -7.12
N SER A 151 5.03 -3.14 -8.09
CA SER A 151 4.78 -2.66 -9.43
C SER A 151 4.68 -3.85 -10.38
N ILE A 152 3.71 -3.80 -11.28
CA ILE A 152 3.50 -4.81 -12.30
C ILE A 152 4.40 -4.48 -13.49
N ARG A 153 5.20 -5.46 -13.91
CA ARG A 153 5.91 -5.45 -15.19
C ARG A 153 5.39 -6.57 -16.06
N LEU A 154 5.04 -6.21 -17.30
CA LEU A 154 4.73 -7.19 -18.32
C LEU A 154 5.98 -7.52 -19.11
N GLN A 155 6.38 -8.79 -19.08
CA GLN A 155 7.47 -9.33 -19.87
C GLN A 155 6.88 -10.19 -21.00
N PRO A 156 7.06 -9.85 -22.28
CA PRO A 156 6.57 -10.67 -23.38
C PRO A 156 7.33 -12.00 -23.43
N VAL A 157 6.58 -13.10 -23.52
CA VAL A 157 7.09 -14.47 -23.68
C VAL A 157 7.25 -14.74 -25.18
N GLY A 158 8.32 -15.46 -25.57
CA GLY A 158 8.59 -15.78 -26.98
C GLY A 158 9.44 -14.76 -27.75
N VAL A 159 9.95 -13.72 -27.08
CA VAL A 159 10.87 -12.73 -27.69
C VAL A 159 12.25 -12.85 -27.05
N SER A 160 13.32 -12.92 -27.87
CA SER A 160 14.70 -13.02 -27.39
C SER A 160 15.09 -11.78 -26.54
N ARG A 161 15.97 -11.97 -25.54
CA ARG A 161 16.43 -10.89 -24.64
C ARG A 161 17.06 -9.73 -25.43
N ARG A 162 17.70 -10.01 -26.58
CA ARG A 162 18.33 -8.99 -27.44
C ARG A 162 17.31 -8.10 -28.14
N ILE A 163 16.27 -8.70 -28.72
CA ILE A 163 15.14 -7.96 -29.31
C ILE A 163 14.44 -7.13 -28.22
N ARG A 164 14.30 -7.67 -27.01
CA ARG A 164 13.73 -6.93 -25.88
C ARG A 164 14.57 -5.70 -25.50
N LYS A 165 15.89 -5.83 -25.35
CA LYS A 165 16.80 -4.70 -25.07
C LYS A 165 16.79 -3.66 -26.19
N PHE A 166 16.73 -4.11 -27.44
CA PHE A 166 16.65 -3.24 -28.60
C PHE A 166 15.34 -2.43 -28.61
N VAL A 167 14.19 -3.08 -28.48
CA VAL A 167 12.88 -2.41 -28.61
C VAL A 167 12.50 -1.61 -27.35
N GLN A 168 12.87 -2.07 -26.15
CA GLN A 168 12.49 -1.38 -24.90
C GLN A 168 13.51 -0.34 -24.45
N ASN A 169 14.81 -0.62 -24.58
CA ASN A 169 15.87 0.24 -24.06
C ASN A 169 16.60 1.02 -25.16
N HIS A 170 16.22 0.85 -26.44
CA HIS A 170 16.89 1.45 -27.60
C HIS A 170 18.40 1.19 -27.63
N GLN A 171 18.85 0.12 -26.96
CA GLN A 171 20.24 -0.29 -26.94
C GLN A 171 20.50 -1.11 -28.19
N VAL A 172 21.34 -0.58 -29.08
CA VAL A 172 21.78 -1.28 -30.28
C VAL A 172 22.70 -2.42 -29.83
N PRO A 173 22.34 -3.70 -30.05
CA PRO A 173 23.24 -4.81 -29.77
C PRO A 173 24.39 -4.84 -30.78
N ASP A 174 25.54 -5.38 -30.40
CA ASP A 174 26.67 -5.55 -31.32
C ASP A 174 26.32 -6.52 -32.44
N LEU A 175 26.21 -5.99 -33.66
CA LEU A 175 25.87 -6.74 -34.87
C LEU A 175 27.10 -7.32 -35.59
N ARG A 176 28.30 -7.08 -35.07
CA ARG A 176 29.57 -7.40 -35.75
C ARG A 176 29.74 -8.88 -36.10
N ASN A 177 29.14 -9.78 -35.31
CA ASN A 177 29.24 -11.23 -35.49
C ASN A 177 28.00 -11.88 -36.15
N LEU A 178 27.08 -11.08 -36.67
CA LEU A 178 25.83 -11.57 -37.27
C LEU A 178 25.84 -11.24 -38.76
N GLN A 179 25.67 -12.26 -39.61
CA GLN A 179 25.65 -12.09 -41.06
C GLN A 179 24.24 -11.83 -41.59
N ASP A 180 23.20 -12.26 -40.88
CA ASP A 180 21.79 -12.08 -41.29
C ASP A 180 20.88 -11.69 -40.11
N VAL A 181 19.74 -11.06 -40.43
CA VAL A 181 18.68 -10.70 -39.48
C VAL A 181 18.05 -11.96 -38.89
N SER A 182 17.98 -13.03 -39.68
CA SER A 182 17.50 -14.34 -39.23
C SER A 182 18.36 -14.89 -38.10
N ASP A 183 19.70 -14.80 -38.20
CA ASP A 183 20.65 -15.20 -37.15
C ASP A 183 20.46 -14.42 -35.85
N PHE A 184 20.05 -13.15 -35.91
CA PHE A 184 19.78 -12.36 -34.70
C PHE A 184 18.55 -12.86 -33.93
N VAL A 185 17.57 -13.43 -34.63
CA VAL A 185 16.33 -13.95 -34.05
C VAL A 185 16.49 -15.41 -33.62
N THR A 186 17.17 -16.24 -34.42
CA THR A 186 17.27 -17.70 -34.21
C THR A 186 18.46 -18.14 -33.35
N LYS A 187 19.56 -17.36 -33.30
CA LYS A 187 20.77 -17.74 -32.56
C LYS A 187 20.61 -17.43 -31.06
N ALA A 188 19.85 -18.28 -30.38
CA ALA A 188 19.54 -18.20 -28.95
C ALA A 188 20.73 -18.56 -28.02
N GLY A 189 21.85 -19.06 -28.54
CA GLY A 189 22.88 -19.75 -27.72
C GLY A 189 24.15 -18.97 -27.33
N TYR A 190 24.19 -17.63 -27.41
CA TYR A 190 25.40 -16.87 -27.00
C TYR A 190 25.04 -15.70 -26.07
N GLY A 191 24.93 -15.99 -24.78
CA GLY A 191 24.81 -14.99 -23.72
C GLY A 191 24.23 -15.57 -22.44
N SER A 192 25.10 -15.89 -21.47
CA SER A 192 24.83 -16.35 -20.10
C SER A 192 23.35 -16.55 -19.75
N GLU A 193 22.91 -17.80 -19.86
CA GLU A 193 21.58 -18.29 -19.49
C GLU A 193 21.47 -18.61 -17.99
N SER A 194 22.18 -17.88 -17.11
CA SER A 194 22.18 -18.18 -15.67
C SER A 194 20.97 -17.63 -14.90
N GLU A 195 19.87 -17.35 -15.60
CA GLU A 195 18.56 -17.10 -14.97
C GLU A 195 17.56 -17.89 -15.80
N VAL A 196 17.33 -19.15 -15.39
CA VAL A 196 16.16 -19.93 -15.77
C VAL A 196 14.96 -19.07 -15.40
N ASP A 197 14.23 -18.59 -16.41
CA ASP A 197 13.00 -17.81 -16.25
C ASP A 197 11.91 -18.81 -15.88
N ASP A 198 12.03 -19.41 -14.69
CA ASP A 198 11.11 -20.40 -14.14
C ASP A 198 9.70 -19.82 -14.14
N GLU A 199 8.80 -20.54 -14.80
CA GLU A 199 7.33 -20.46 -14.76
C GLU A 199 6.73 -19.17 -14.18
N ALA A 200 7.07 -18.03 -14.77
CA ALA A 200 6.34 -16.80 -14.48
C ALA A 200 4.91 -16.98 -15.01
N ALA A 201 3.91 -16.78 -14.16
CA ALA A 201 2.48 -16.91 -14.50
C ALA A 201 2.19 -16.24 -15.86
N THR A 202 1.99 -17.07 -16.88
CA THR A 202 1.78 -16.59 -18.25
C THR A 202 0.33 -16.20 -18.42
N VAL A 203 0.08 -14.96 -18.81
CA VAL A 203 -1.26 -14.44 -19.08
C VAL A 203 -1.34 -14.06 -20.55
N SER A 204 -2.40 -14.51 -21.23
CA SER A 204 -2.75 -14.03 -22.57
C SER A 204 -3.33 -12.63 -22.46
N LEU A 205 -2.70 -11.63 -23.08
CA LEU A 205 -3.19 -10.27 -23.00
C LEU A 205 -4.43 -10.08 -23.90
N PRO A 206 -5.54 -9.55 -23.36
CA PRO A 206 -6.75 -9.25 -24.15
C PRO A 206 -6.63 -7.96 -24.97
N MET A 207 -5.59 -7.15 -24.72
CA MET A 207 -5.37 -5.85 -25.38
C MET A 207 -3.88 -5.55 -25.56
N ASP A 208 -3.55 -4.68 -26.52
CA ASP A 208 -2.20 -4.17 -26.73
C ASP A 208 -1.75 -3.29 -25.55
N LEU A 209 -0.61 -3.63 -24.94
CA LEU A 209 0.07 -2.86 -23.90
C LEU A 209 1.46 -2.42 -24.36
N GLY A 210 1.49 -1.32 -25.13
CA GLY A 210 2.72 -0.73 -25.65
C GLY A 210 3.22 -1.39 -26.94
N ARG A 211 4.47 -1.11 -27.34
CA ARG A 211 5.00 -1.51 -28.65
C ARG A 211 5.28 -3.02 -28.79
N VAL A 212 5.57 -3.71 -27.68
CA VAL A 212 6.03 -5.12 -27.70
C VAL A 212 4.95 -6.09 -27.22
N ASN A 213 4.08 -5.67 -26.30
CA ASN A 213 3.04 -6.55 -25.77
C ASN A 213 1.78 -6.37 -26.62
N ARG A 214 1.70 -7.13 -27.71
CA ARG A 214 0.53 -7.17 -28.59
C ARG A 214 -0.54 -8.15 -28.05
N THR A 215 -1.77 -7.88 -28.43
CA THR A 215 -2.97 -8.68 -28.21
C THR A 215 -2.70 -10.12 -28.63
N SER A 216 -3.14 -11.10 -27.83
CA SER A 216 -2.94 -12.55 -27.99
C SER A 216 -1.55 -13.12 -27.68
N ASN A 217 -0.51 -12.30 -27.48
CA ASN A 217 0.78 -12.80 -27.02
C ASN A 217 0.75 -13.15 -25.53
N LYS A 218 1.35 -14.31 -25.19
CA LYS A 218 1.60 -14.70 -23.80
C LYS A 218 2.58 -13.71 -23.19
N SER A 219 2.20 -13.07 -22.10
CA SER A 219 3.07 -12.19 -21.32
C SER A 219 3.20 -12.75 -19.91
N ALA A 220 4.43 -12.83 -19.43
CA ALA A 220 4.76 -13.15 -18.07
C ALA A 220 4.60 -11.89 -17.20
N VAL A 221 3.90 -12.02 -16.09
CA VAL A 221 3.78 -10.95 -15.11
C VAL A 221 4.95 -11.04 -14.14
N LYS A 222 5.79 -10.02 -14.11
CA LYS A 222 6.86 -9.85 -13.12
C LYS A 222 6.47 -8.77 -12.13
N LEU A 223 6.60 -9.07 -10.84
CA LEU A 223 6.38 -8.11 -9.78
C LEU A 223 7.73 -7.52 -9.38
N GLN A 224 7.84 -6.19 -9.37
CA GLN A 224 8.98 -5.50 -8.79
C GLN A 224 8.51 -4.72 -7.58
N GLU A 225 9.16 -4.91 -6.45
CA GLU A 225 8.79 -4.20 -5.24
C GLU A 225 9.19 -2.73 -5.27
N VAL A 226 8.28 -1.87 -4.82
CA VAL A 226 8.47 -0.41 -4.74
C VAL A 226 8.62 0.03 -3.28
N GLY A 227 7.95 -0.66 -2.36
CA GLY A 227 7.89 -0.33 -0.93
C GLY A 227 6.78 0.67 -0.58
N PRO A 228 6.53 0.95 0.72
CA PRO A 228 7.20 0.40 1.91
C PRO A 228 6.77 -1.05 2.25
N ARG A 229 7.59 -1.74 3.05
CA ARG A 229 7.24 -3.02 3.70
C ARG A 229 6.85 -2.76 5.13
N MET A 230 5.73 -3.33 5.58
CA MET A 230 5.33 -3.25 6.99
C MET A 230 4.71 -4.58 7.41
N THR A 231 5.00 -5.00 8.64
CA THR A 231 4.28 -6.08 9.32
C THR A 231 3.39 -5.45 10.38
N LEU A 232 2.08 -5.65 10.22
CA LEU A 232 1.03 -5.01 11.01
C LEU A 232 0.31 -6.05 11.84
N GLN A 233 -0.04 -5.72 13.08
CA GLN A 233 -0.89 -6.53 13.95
C GLN A 233 -2.10 -5.72 14.37
N LEU A 234 -3.32 -6.26 14.19
CA LEU A 234 -4.55 -5.55 14.58
C LEU A 234 -4.74 -5.62 16.11
N ILE A 235 -4.58 -4.49 16.80
CA ILE A 235 -4.75 -4.43 18.25
C ILE A 235 -6.18 -4.14 18.62
N LYS A 236 -6.73 -3.04 18.10
CA LYS A 236 -8.03 -2.55 18.54
C LYS A 236 -8.87 -2.05 17.38
N VAL A 237 -10.17 -2.25 17.52
CA VAL A 237 -11.21 -1.71 16.63
C VAL A 237 -12.13 -0.87 17.51
N GLU A 238 -12.28 0.39 17.14
CA GLU A 238 -13.13 1.36 17.83
C GLU A 238 -14.24 1.83 16.89
N GLU A 239 -15.43 2.01 17.44
CA GLU A 239 -16.50 2.76 16.81
C GLU A 239 -16.18 4.26 16.86
N GLY A 240 -16.66 5.06 15.91
CA GLY A 240 -16.37 6.50 15.90
C GLY A 240 -14.97 6.86 15.37
N LEU A 241 -14.64 8.15 15.44
CA LEU A 241 -13.36 8.70 15.00
C LEU A 241 -12.41 8.84 16.20
N CYS A 242 -11.63 7.80 16.50
CA CYS A 242 -10.63 7.78 17.58
C CYS A 242 -11.17 8.00 19.02
N SER A 243 -12.48 8.09 19.22
CA SER A 243 -13.10 8.39 20.52
C SER A 243 -14.44 7.69 20.74
N GLY A 244 -14.54 6.39 20.43
CA GLY A 244 -15.76 5.62 20.68
C GLY A 244 -15.51 4.23 21.24
N GLY A 245 -16.58 3.43 21.32
CA GLY A 245 -16.57 2.13 21.98
C GLY A 245 -15.62 1.13 21.32
N VAL A 246 -14.83 0.41 22.13
CA VAL A 246 -13.93 -0.64 21.64
C VAL A 246 -14.75 -1.89 21.31
N ILE A 247 -14.87 -2.22 20.02
CA ILE A 247 -15.56 -3.41 19.52
C ILE A 247 -14.67 -4.65 19.66
N PHE A 248 -13.36 -4.48 19.49
CA PHE A 248 -12.38 -5.56 19.57
C PHE A 248 -11.07 -5.07 20.18
N SER A 249 -10.48 -5.87 21.05
CA SER A 249 -9.12 -5.69 21.58
C SER A 249 -8.42 -7.04 21.63
N GLU A 250 -7.24 -7.14 21.03
CA GLU A 250 -6.44 -8.37 20.98
C GLU A 250 -5.80 -8.68 22.35
N PHE A 251 -5.38 -7.65 23.07
CA PHE A 251 -5.10 -7.75 24.50
C PHE A 251 -6.44 -7.57 25.20
N GLY A 252 -7.03 -8.64 25.73
CA GLY A 252 -8.37 -8.62 26.32
C GLY A 252 -8.58 -7.48 27.32
N ASN A 253 -9.85 -7.16 27.61
CA ASN A 253 -10.29 -6.09 28.54
C ASN A 253 -9.42 -6.01 29.82
N VAL A 254 -8.38 -5.15 29.81
CA VAL A 254 -7.80 -4.59 31.04
C VAL A 254 -8.55 -3.29 31.42
N SER A 255 -9.75 -3.08 30.85
CA SER A 255 -10.53 -1.85 30.98
C SER A 255 -11.26 -1.68 32.32
N SER A 256 -11.11 -2.61 33.27
CA SER A 256 -11.60 -2.40 34.65
C SER A 256 -10.68 -1.51 35.49
N GLY A 257 -9.41 -1.34 35.09
CA GLY A 257 -8.43 -0.53 35.84
C GLY A 257 -8.23 0.88 35.29
N ASN A 258 -8.16 1.04 33.97
CA ASN A 258 -7.84 2.32 33.32
C ASN A 258 -9.05 3.23 33.05
N LYS A 259 -10.28 2.78 33.28
CA LYS A 259 -11.45 3.67 33.18
C LYS A 259 -11.46 4.72 34.29
N LYS A 260 -10.96 4.39 35.48
CA LYS A 260 -10.88 5.35 36.60
C LYS A 260 -9.85 6.44 36.36
N THR A 261 -8.69 6.10 35.80
CA THR A 261 -7.61 7.07 35.60
C THR A 261 -7.93 8.10 34.51
N ASN A 262 -8.63 7.70 33.44
CA ASN A 262 -9.02 8.65 32.39
C ASN A 262 -10.21 9.54 32.80
N GLU A 263 -11.11 9.05 33.65
CA GLU A 263 -12.19 9.88 34.23
C GLU A 263 -11.62 10.86 35.27
N GLU A 264 -10.62 10.46 36.06
CA GLU A 264 -9.93 11.33 37.03
C GLU A 264 -9.02 12.37 36.36
N GLU A 265 -8.40 12.07 35.21
CA GLU A 265 -7.61 13.05 34.44
C GLU A 265 -8.52 14.04 33.70
N GLN A 266 -9.66 13.59 33.14
CA GLN A 266 -10.62 14.51 32.51
C GLN A 266 -11.34 15.43 33.50
N GLN A 267 -11.63 14.95 34.72
CA GLN A 267 -12.21 15.80 35.76
C GLN A 267 -11.22 16.82 36.30
N LYS A 268 -9.91 16.52 36.33
CA LYS A 268 -8.90 17.49 36.74
C LYS A 268 -8.65 18.57 35.69
N ASP A 269 -8.65 18.20 34.41
CA ASP A 269 -8.51 19.18 33.33
C ASP A 269 -9.76 20.11 33.26
N GLU A 270 -10.96 19.59 33.53
CA GLU A 270 -12.19 20.42 33.62
C GLU A 270 -12.23 21.30 34.89
N GLU A 271 -11.72 20.82 36.03
CA GLU A 271 -11.62 21.62 37.26
C GLU A 271 -10.52 22.70 37.22
N GLU A 272 -9.43 22.49 36.46
CA GLU A 272 -8.38 23.49 36.24
C GLU A 272 -8.85 24.59 35.27
N ASP A 273 -9.56 24.23 34.18
CA ASP A 273 -10.14 25.21 33.24
C ASP A 273 -11.24 26.08 33.92
N GLU A 274 -12.05 25.51 34.82
CA GLU A 274 -13.05 26.29 35.58
C GLU A 274 -12.45 27.19 36.68
N GLN A 275 -11.23 26.89 37.16
CA GLN A 275 -10.53 27.74 38.13
C GLN A 275 -9.81 28.90 37.47
N GLU A 276 -9.24 28.72 36.27
CA GLU A 276 -8.63 29.82 35.51
C GLU A 276 -9.70 30.86 35.05
N ASP A 277 -10.91 30.43 34.70
CA ASP A 277 -11.99 31.35 34.30
C ASP A 277 -12.59 32.15 35.48
N ASN A 278 -12.38 31.74 36.74
CA ASN A 278 -12.91 32.43 37.93
C ASN A 278 -11.89 33.38 38.62
N GLU A 279 -10.62 33.38 38.19
CA GLU A 279 -9.60 34.32 38.72
C GLU A 279 -9.48 35.62 37.91
N ASP A 280 -10.19 35.74 36.78
CA ASP A 280 -10.15 36.88 35.86
C ASP A 280 -11.39 37.82 35.88
N ASP A 281 -12.30 37.66 36.87
CA ASP A 281 -13.45 38.57 37.15
C ASP A 281 -13.33 39.27 38.52
#